data_AF-A0A952GU06-F1
#
_entry.id   AF-A0A952GU06-F1
#
_cell.length_a   1.000
_cell.length_b   1.000
_cell.length_c   1.000
_cell.angle_alpha   90.00
_cell.angle_beta   90.00
_cell.angle_gamma   90.00
#
_symmetry.space_group_name_H-M   'P 1'
#
loop_
_entity.id
_entity.type
_entity.pdbx_description
1 polymer ?
#
loop_
_entity_poly.entity_id
_entity_poly.type
_entity_poly.pdbx_seq_one_letter_code
_entity_poly.pdbx_strand_id
1 'polypeptide(L)'
;MGDRTTVQCRSGEKAVSLRGFYQLGYVTRNLEGAIKLLGAGFDLSDFNHFDVDLPLRTPTGSKTASVRVGTAWVGRVQVEVIQPISGFVDSYVASLPAEATDPTPRFHHVAVRRESIEEMERDVAELELPVVFRTGGAGVDSIFVDARSRLGHHLEFVCATPEGWAMLGWPGASS
;
A
#
# COMPACT_ATOMS: atom_id res chain seq x y z
N MET A 1 24.93 28.73 11.51
CA MET A 1 24.47 27.64 12.41
C MET A 1 23.01 27.94 12.68
N GLY A 2 22.10 27.37 11.89
CA GLY A 2 20.67 27.71 11.92
C GLY A 2 19.97 26.98 13.06
N ASP A 3 19.24 27.73 13.87
CA ASP A 3 18.43 27.24 14.99
C ASP A 3 17.38 26.26 14.47
N ARG A 4 17.44 25.00 14.91
CA ARG A 4 16.44 23.98 14.57
C ARG A 4 15.28 24.16 15.54
N THR A 5 14.29 24.94 15.13
CA THR A 5 13.01 25.01 15.84
C THR A 5 12.33 23.65 15.80
N THR A 6 12.38 22.92 16.91
CA THR A 6 11.61 21.68 17.07
C THR A 6 10.14 22.04 17.22
N VAL A 7 9.31 21.66 16.26
CA VAL A 7 7.85 21.74 16.40
C VAL A 7 7.42 20.65 17.39
N GLN A 8 7.02 21.05 18.60
CA GLN A 8 6.39 20.14 19.56
C GLN A 8 4.95 19.88 19.14
N CYS A 9 4.67 18.68 18.63
CA CYS A 9 3.29 18.21 18.46
C CYS A 9 2.68 17.92 19.83
N ARG A 10 1.48 18.44 20.10
CA ARG A 10 0.80 18.27 21.39
C ARG A 10 0.36 16.82 21.57
N SER A 11 0.73 16.21 22.69
CA SER A 11 0.15 14.94 23.15
C SER A 11 -1.24 15.21 23.71
N GLY A 12 -2.29 14.81 23.01
CA GLY A 12 -3.68 15.00 23.45
C GLY A 12 -4.75 14.64 22.41
N GLU A 13 -4.39 14.58 21.13
CA GLU A 13 -5.28 14.05 20.08
C GLU A 13 -5.04 12.54 19.92
N LYS A 14 -6.12 11.79 19.60
CA LYS A 14 -6.01 10.39 19.17
C LYS A 14 -5.05 10.33 17.99
N ALA A 15 -3.93 9.65 18.16
CA ALA A 15 -2.83 9.64 17.20
C ALA A 15 -2.48 8.20 16.85
N VAL A 16 -2.73 7.84 15.60
CA VAL A 16 -2.25 6.58 15.06
C VAL A 16 -0.80 6.72 14.61
N SER A 17 0.03 5.78 15.04
CA SER A 17 1.45 5.74 14.75
C SER A 17 1.72 5.22 13.32
N LEU A 18 2.60 5.89 12.57
CA LEU A 18 3.11 5.35 11.29
C LEU A 18 4.31 4.40 11.47
N ARG A 19 4.66 4.03 12.71
CA ARG A 19 5.63 2.95 12.96
C ARG A 19 5.15 1.68 12.28
N GLY A 20 6.08 0.92 11.70
CA GLY A 20 5.77 -0.25 10.88
C GLY A 20 5.62 0.06 9.39
N PHE A 21 5.85 1.31 8.96
CA PHE A 21 5.97 1.66 7.55
C PHE A 21 6.97 0.74 6.87
N TYR A 22 6.56 0.10 5.77
CA TYR A 22 7.47 -0.76 5.01
C TYR A 22 7.22 -0.77 3.50
N GLN A 23 6.11 -0.24 2.98
CA GLN A 23 5.78 -0.34 1.56
C GLN A 23 5.32 0.98 0.97
N LEU A 24 5.79 1.23 -0.25
CA LEU A 24 5.31 2.28 -1.15
C LEU A 24 4.56 1.61 -2.29
N GLY A 25 3.25 1.84 -2.36
CA GLY A 25 2.41 1.31 -3.43
C GLY A 25 2.12 2.37 -4.49
N TYR A 26 2.43 2.02 -5.72
CA TYR A 26 2.16 2.82 -6.92
C TYR A 26 1.12 2.12 -7.79
N VAL A 27 0.36 2.91 -8.55
CA VAL A 27 -0.54 2.41 -9.60
C VAL A 27 -0.02 2.80 -10.98
N THR A 28 -0.26 1.94 -11.97
CA THR A 28 0.13 2.17 -13.36
C THR A 28 -0.93 1.62 -14.33
N ARG A 29 -0.92 2.09 -15.58
CA ARG A 29 -1.71 1.50 -16.65
C ARG A 29 -1.05 0.30 -17.30
N ASN A 30 0.27 0.15 -17.15
CA ASN A 30 1.07 -0.88 -17.80
C ASN A 30 2.21 -1.30 -16.86
N LEU A 31 2.05 -2.48 -16.24
CA LEU A 31 2.97 -3.02 -15.24
C LEU A 31 4.37 -3.24 -15.80
N GLU A 32 4.47 -3.86 -16.98
CA GLU A 32 5.77 -4.15 -17.61
C GLU A 32 6.51 -2.86 -17.98
N GLY A 33 5.79 -1.88 -18.52
CA GLY A 33 6.34 -0.57 -18.83
C GLY A 33 6.83 0.15 -17.58
N ALA A 34 6.05 0.11 -16.50
CA ALA A 34 6.41 0.67 -15.21
C ALA A 34 7.67 0.02 -14.63
N ILE A 35 7.73 -1.31 -14.59
CA ILE A 35 8.90 -2.06 -14.10
C ILE A 35 10.14 -1.70 -14.91
N LYS A 36 10.02 -1.61 -16.25
CA LYS A 36 11.14 -1.20 -17.11
C LYS A 36 11.62 0.22 -16.82
N LEU A 37 10.70 1.17 -16.61
CA LEU A 37 11.05 2.54 -16.23
C LEU A 37 11.76 2.59 -14.88
N LEU A 38 11.25 1.86 -13.88
CA LEU A 38 11.83 1.80 -12.54
C LEU A 38 13.22 1.16 -12.56
N GLY A 39 13.42 0.06 -13.29
CA GLY A 39 14.73 -0.55 -13.44
C GLY A 39 15.74 0.34 -14.15
N ALA A 40 15.37 0.93 -15.29
CA ALA A 40 16.29 1.76 -16.06
C ALA A 40 16.65 3.10 -15.38
N GLY A 41 15.69 3.71 -14.68
CA GLY A 41 15.86 5.05 -14.10
C GLY A 41 16.32 5.07 -12.64
N PHE A 42 16.03 3.99 -11.89
CA PHE A 42 16.18 3.98 -10.43
C PHE A 42 16.85 2.70 -9.90
N ASP A 43 17.32 1.82 -10.78
CA ASP A 43 18.00 0.56 -10.42
C ASP A 43 17.15 -0.37 -9.53
N LEU A 44 15.82 -0.38 -9.75
CA LEU A 44 14.94 -1.38 -9.15
C LEU A 44 14.89 -2.65 -10.01
N SER A 45 15.37 -3.75 -9.44
CA SER A 45 15.38 -5.08 -10.06
C SER A 45 14.53 -6.09 -9.29
N ASP A 46 14.52 -7.35 -9.76
CA ASP A 46 14.01 -8.51 -9.03
C ASP A 46 12.53 -8.41 -8.63
N PHE A 47 11.72 -7.84 -9.52
CA PHE A 47 10.28 -7.80 -9.36
C PHE A 47 9.68 -9.21 -9.44
N ASN A 48 9.06 -9.65 -8.34
CA ASN A 48 8.05 -10.70 -8.40
C ASN A 48 6.79 -10.11 -9.04
N HIS A 49 6.13 -10.84 -9.93
CA HIS A 49 4.88 -10.39 -10.52
C HIS A 49 3.83 -11.50 -10.59
N PHE A 50 2.57 -11.12 -10.42
CA PHE A 50 1.44 -12.03 -10.44
C PHE A 50 0.15 -11.29 -10.75
N ASP A 51 -0.82 -12.03 -11.28
CA ASP A 51 -2.19 -11.57 -11.51
C ASP A 51 -3.08 -12.14 -10.41
N VAL A 52 -3.99 -11.33 -9.87
CA VAL A 52 -4.84 -11.74 -8.74
C VAL A 52 -6.23 -11.13 -8.82
N ASP A 53 -7.23 -11.96 -8.54
CA ASP A 53 -8.59 -11.53 -8.22
C ASP A 53 -8.71 -11.39 -6.69
N LEU A 54 -8.73 -10.15 -6.23
CA LEU A 54 -8.81 -9.82 -4.81
C LEU A 54 -10.28 -9.83 -4.36
N PRO A 55 -10.69 -10.72 -3.44
CA PRO A 55 -11.97 -10.58 -2.75
C PRO A 55 -11.88 -9.39 -1.79
N LEU A 56 -12.80 -8.44 -1.94
CA LEU A 56 -12.85 -7.20 -1.18
C LEU A 56 -14.13 -7.11 -0.36
N ARG A 57 -14.02 -6.72 0.91
CA ARG A 57 -15.15 -6.31 1.74
C ARG A 57 -15.19 -4.78 1.75
N THR A 58 -16.20 -4.21 1.10
CA THR A 58 -16.39 -2.73 1.02
C THR A 58 -17.53 -2.29 1.93
N PRO A 59 -17.66 -0.98 2.24
CA PRO A 59 -18.84 -0.45 2.93
C PRO A 59 -20.18 -0.76 2.24
N THR A 60 -20.15 -1.06 0.93
CA THR A 60 -21.34 -1.37 0.12
C THR A 60 -21.51 -2.88 -0.16
N GLY A 61 -20.78 -3.73 0.56
CA GLY A 61 -20.82 -5.19 0.42
C GLY A 61 -19.59 -5.78 -0.26
N SER A 62 -19.65 -7.08 -0.49
CA SER A 62 -18.56 -7.84 -1.12
C SER A 62 -18.38 -7.46 -2.59
N LYS A 63 -17.14 -7.30 -3.01
CA LYS A 63 -16.72 -6.98 -4.37
C LYS A 63 -15.49 -7.82 -4.74
N THR A 64 -15.12 -7.78 -6.01
CA THR A 64 -13.86 -8.35 -6.50
C THR A 64 -13.14 -7.31 -7.34
N ALA A 65 -11.82 -7.21 -7.18
CA ALA A 65 -10.96 -6.42 -8.04
C ALA A 65 -9.92 -7.33 -8.69
N SER A 66 -9.82 -7.26 -10.01
CA SER A 66 -8.76 -7.94 -10.76
C SER A 66 -7.62 -6.96 -10.97
N VAL A 67 -6.43 -7.34 -10.52
CA VAL A 67 -5.22 -6.51 -10.62
C VAL A 67 -4.02 -7.35 -11.02
N ARG A 68 -3.01 -6.70 -11.61
CA ARG A 68 -1.67 -7.26 -11.78
C ARG A 68 -0.73 -6.52 -10.83
N VAL A 69 0.13 -7.24 -10.14
CA VAL A 69 0.99 -6.67 -9.12
C VAL A 69 2.43 -7.04 -9.42
N GLY A 70 3.33 -6.08 -9.27
CA GLY A 70 4.76 -6.29 -9.22
C GLY A 70 5.32 -5.77 -7.90
N THR A 71 6.12 -6.57 -7.20
CA THR A 71 6.80 -6.16 -5.96
C THR A 71 8.30 -6.37 -6.03
N ALA A 72 9.06 -5.39 -5.55
CA ALA A 72 10.50 -5.48 -5.38
C ALA A 72 10.89 -4.91 -4.00
N TRP A 73 11.89 -5.51 -3.36
CA TRP A 73 12.42 -5.03 -2.08
C TRP A 73 13.69 -4.22 -2.31
N VAL A 74 13.72 -3.00 -1.76
CA VAL A 74 14.91 -2.12 -1.73
C VAL A 74 15.30 -1.93 -0.27
N GLY A 75 16.24 -2.76 0.20
CA GLY A 75 16.60 -2.84 1.61
C GLY A 75 15.41 -3.28 2.46
N ARG A 76 14.85 -2.37 3.28
CA ARG A 76 13.71 -2.63 4.17
C ARG A 76 12.38 -2.08 3.65
N VAL A 77 12.38 -1.44 2.48
CA VAL A 77 11.18 -0.88 1.87
C VAL A 77 10.79 -1.72 0.66
N GLN A 78 9.53 -2.15 0.60
CA GLN A 78 8.96 -2.76 -0.59
C GLN A 78 8.41 -1.66 -1.51
N VAL A 79 8.73 -1.75 -2.79
CA VAL A 79 8.09 -1.00 -3.85
C VAL A 79 7.11 -1.93 -4.55
N GLU A 80 5.84 -1.58 -4.49
CA GLU A 80 4.76 -2.28 -5.15
C GLU A 80 4.23 -1.42 -6.30
N VAL A 81 3.95 -2.07 -7.44
CA VAL A 81 3.33 -1.46 -8.61
C VAL A 81 2.10 -2.28 -8.98
N ILE A 82 0.94 -1.63 -8.98
CA ILE A 82 -0.36 -2.24 -9.24
C ILE A 82 -0.91 -1.74 -10.57
N GLN A 83 -1.28 -2.65 -11.46
CA GLN A 83 -2.08 -2.35 -12.63
C GLN A 83 -3.52 -2.83 -12.41
N PRO A 84 -4.50 -1.91 -12.24
CA PRO A 84 -5.90 -2.30 -12.19
C PRO A 84 -6.38 -2.82 -13.55
N ILE A 85 -7.11 -3.94 -13.55
CA ILE A 85 -7.62 -4.58 -14.77
C ILE A 85 -9.13 -4.45 -14.87
N SER A 86 -9.88 -4.92 -13.88
CA SER A 86 -11.35 -4.87 -13.91
C SER A 86 -11.98 -5.03 -12.53
N GLY A 87 -13.30 -4.85 -12.44
CA GLY A 87 -14.05 -4.97 -11.19
C GLY A 87 -13.98 -3.70 -10.34
N PHE A 88 -13.87 -3.86 -9.02
CA PHE A 88 -13.86 -2.75 -8.06
C PHE A 88 -12.47 -2.09 -7.97
N VAL A 89 -12.14 -1.26 -8.96
CA VAL A 89 -10.79 -0.66 -9.10
C VAL A 89 -10.78 0.87 -8.98
N ASP A 90 -11.89 1.49 -8.61
CA ASP A 90 -12.07 2.95 -8.60
C ASP A 90 -11.01 3.67 -7.74
N SER A 91 -10.59 3.08 -6.63
CA SER A 91 -9.54 3.63 -5.76
C SER A 91 -8.18 3.72 -6.45
N TYR A 92 -7.87 2.77 -7.34
CA TYR A 92 -6.61 2.71 -8.06
C TYR A 92 -6.58 3.64 -9.26
N VAL A 93 -7.71 3.78 -9.98
CA VAL A 93 -7.73 4.49 -11.26
C VAL A 93 -7.68 6.02 -11.11
N ALA A 94 -8.06 6.54 -9.95
CA ALA A 94 -8.19 7.98 -9.71
C ALA A 94 -6.87 8.77 -9.88
N SER A 95 -5.72 8.13 -9.66
CA SER A 95 -4.41 8.76 -9.80
C SER A 95 -3.66 8.36 -11.07
N LEU A 96 -4.22 7.51 -11.92
CA LEU A 96 -3.56 7.05 -13.14
C LEU A 96 -3.35 8.21 -14.14
N PRO A 97 -2.28 8.17 -14.96
CA PRO A 97 -2.10 9.13 -16.04
C PRO A 97 -3.33 9.19 -16.96
N ALA A 98 -3.62 10.35 -17.56
CA ALA A 98 -4.76 10.46 -18.49
C ALA A 98 -4.56 9.59 -19.74
N GLU A 99 -3.35 9.60 -20.29
CA GLU A 99 -2.99 8.83 -21.48
C GLU A 99 -2.94 7.33 -21.18
N ALA A 100 -3.70 6.55 -21.95
CA ALA A 100 -3.82 5.10 -21.75
C ALA A 100 -2.49 4.35 -21.90
N THR A 101 -1.58 4.90 -22.70
CA THR A 101 -0.28 4.31 -23.03
C THR A 101 0.84 4.76 -22.11
N ASP A 102 0.63 5.74 -21.22
CA ASP A 102 1.64 6.23 -20.28
C ASP A 102 1.86 5.20 -19.16
N PRO A 103 3.04 4.55 -19.08
CA PRO A 103 3.32 3.53 -18.08
C PRO A 103 3.82 4.14 -16.75
N THR A 104 3.91 5.46 -16.64
CA THR A 104 4.50 6.14 -15.48
C THR A 104 3.72 5.80 -14.20
N PRO A 105 4.36 5.18 -13.20
CA PRO A 105 3.73 4.88 -11.92
C PRO A 105 3.30 6.16 -11.19
N ARG A 106 2.16 6.09 -10.50
CA ARG A 106 1.59 7.18 -9.69
C ARG A 106 1.44 6.71 -8.27
N PHE A 107 1.92 7.50 -7.33
CA PHE A 107 1.87 7.12 -5.91
C PHE A 107 0.42 6.96 -5.46
N HIS A 108 0.12 5.84 -4.79
CA HIS A 108 -1.24 5.48 -4.39
C HIS A 108 -1.37 5.37 -2.88
N HIS A 109 -0.46 4.63 -2.25
CA HIS A 109 -0.59 4.33 -0.83
C HIS A 109 0.74 4.03 -0.16
N VAL A 110 0.65 4.04 1.16
CA VAL A 110 1.66 3.55 2.08
C VAL A 110 1.08 2.36 2.82
N ALA A 111 1.85 1.29 2.98
CA ALA A 111 1.49 0.19 3.87
C ALA A 111 2.28 0.23 5.18
N VAL A 112 1.57 -0.03 6.28
CA VAL A 112 2.09 -0.04 7.64
C VAL A 112 1.73 -1.36 8.29
N ARG A 113 2.76 -2.08 8.74
CA ARG A 113 2.63 -3.35 9.44
C ARG A 113 2.03 -3.17 10.84
N ARG A 114 1.20 -4.13 11.21
CA ARG A 114 0.67 -4.37 12.56
C ARG A 114 0.92 -5.81 12.98
N GLU A 115 0.95 -6.03 14.28
CA GLU A 115 1.20 -7.37 14.82
C GLU A 115 -0.10 -8.15 15.04
N SER A 116 -1.25 -7.49 15.01
CA SER A 116 -2.55 -8.14 15.11
C SER A 116 -3.68 -7.44 14.34
N ILE A 117 -4.73 -8.19 14.01
CA ILE A 117 -5.94 -7.66 13.37
C ILE A 117 -6.64 -6.65 14.29
N GLU A 118 -6.66 -6.91 15.60
CA GLU A 118 -7.23 -6.01 16.59
C GLU A 118 -6.50 -4.67 16.64
N GLU A 119 -5.19 -4.66 16.41
CA GLU A 119 -4.41 -3.43 16.29
C GLU A 119 -4.79 -2.64 15.03
N MET A 120 -4.95 -3.31 13.89
CA MET A 120 -5.44 -2.65 12.67
C MET A 120 -6.83 -2.04 12.86
N GLU A 121 -7.79 -2.79 13.41
CA GLU A 121 -9.16 -2.29 13.59
C GLU A 121 -9.23 -1.15 14.62
N ARG A 122 -8.39 -1.19 15.67
CA ARG A 122 -8.26 -0.06 16.61
C ARG A 122 -7.75 1.19 15.90
N ASP A 123 -6.68 1.09 15.12
CA ASP A 123 -6.11 2.24 14.40
C ASP A 123 -7.11 2.83 13.41
N VAL A 124 -7.84 1.98 12.68
CA VAL A 124 -8.89 2.42 11.75
C VAL A 124 -10.01 3.15 12.49
N ALA A 125 -10.44 2.64 13.65
CA ALA A 125 -11.46 3.28 14.48
C ALA A 125 -10.98 4.62 15.07
N GLU A 126 -9.71 4.73 15.45
CA GLU A 126 -9.12 5.97 15.98
C GLU A 126 -8.94 7.06 14.93
N LEU A 127 -8.61 6.69 13.69
CA LEU A 127 -8.42 7.65 12.60
C LEU A 127 -9.73 8.33 12.17
N GLU A 128 -10.86 7.64 12.32
CA GLU A 128 -12.18 8.10 11.85
C GLU A 128 -12.15 8.53 10.37
N LEU A 129 -11.36 7.82 9.56
CA LEU A 129 -11.25 8.00 8.12
C LEU A 129 -12.11 6.97 7.38
N PRO A 130 -12.59 7.27 6.16
CA PRO A 130 -13.37 6.31 5.38
C PRO A 130 -12.55 5.05 5.08
N VAL A 131 -13.10 3.87 5.39
CA VAL A 131 -12.55 2.61 4.89
C VAL A 131 -12.94 2.46 3.43
N VAL A 132 -11.94 2.25 2.56
CA VAL A 132 -12.15 1.97 1.14
C VAL A 132 -12.59 0.51 0.97
N PHE A 133 -11.77 -0.41 1.47
CA PHE A 133 -12.05 -1.84 1.51
C PHE A 133 -11.17 -2.56 2.53
N ARG A 134 -11.56 -3.79 2.87
CA ARG A 134 -10.73 -4.78 3.54
C ARG A 134 -10.48 -5.94 2.59
N THR A 135 -9.30 -6.54 2.66
CA THR A 135 -8.99 -7.79 1.95
C THR A 135 -8.24 -8.72 2.89
N GLY A 136 -8.28 -10.01 2.60
CA GLY A 136 -7.57 -11.00 3.39
C GLY A 136 -7.59 -12.37 2.74
N GLY A 137 -6.57 -13.17 3.04
CA GLY A 137 -6.35 -14.49 2.47
C GLY A 137 -4.87 -14.89 2.53
N ALA A 138 -4.59 -16.18 2.43
CA ALA A 138 -3.21 -16.71 2.45
C ALA A 138 -2.36 -16.22 3.65
N GLY A 139 -2.99 -15.95 4.80
CA GLY A 139 -2.32 -15.48 6.00
C GLY A 139 -1.95 -13.99 6.00
N VAL A 140 -2.49 -13.19 5.08
CA VAL A 140 -2.35 -11.73 5.04
C VAL A 140 -3.73 -11.10 5.13
N ASP A 141 -3.90 -10.11 6.02
CA ASP A 141 -5.09 -9.29 6.16
C ASP A 141 -4.71 -7.81 6.03
N SER A 142 -5.49 -7.06 5.26
CA SER A 142 -5.25 -5.65 5.02
C SER A 142 -6.52 -4.80 5.13
N ILE A 143 -6.37 -3.57 5.61
CA ILE A 143 -7.43 -2.55 5.63
C ILE A 143 -6.92 -1.28 4.96
N PHE A 144 -7.61 -0.86 3.89
CA PHE A 144 -7.32 0.39 3.19
C PHE A 144 -8.24 1.51 3.69
N VAL A 145 -7.64 2.62 4.09
CA VAL A 145 -8.35 3.85 4.49
C VAL A 145 -8.02 5.02 3.57
N ASP A 146 -9.01 5.87 3.33
CA ASP A 146 -8.86 7.09 2.56
C ASP A 146 -8.28 8.20 3.44
N ALA A 147 -6.96 8.27 3.47
CA ALA A 147 -6.22 9.33 4.16
C ALA A 147 -5.87 10.52 3.26
N ARG A 148 -6.42 10.62 2.04
CA ARG A 148 -5.99 11.64 1.07
C ARG A 148 -6.21 13.07 1.54
N SER A 149 -7.27 13.32 2.32
CA SER A 149 -7.55 14.63 2.91
C SER A 149 -6.53 15.07 3.97
N ARG A 150 -5.76 14.13 4.54
CA ARG A 150 -4.77 14.39 5.60
C ARG A 150 -3.32 14.19 5.13
N LEU A 151 -3.07 13.20 4.28
CA LEU A 151 -1.73 12.75 3.85
C LEU A 151 -1.51 12.84 2.33
N GLY A 152 -2.57 13.07 1.54
CA GLY A 152 -2.48 13.09 0.08
C GLY A 152 -2.44 11.70 -0.58
N HIS A 153 -2.53 10.61 0.19
CA HIS A 153 -2.52 9.23 -0.31
C HIS A 153 -3.41 8.33 0.55
N HIS A 154 -3.69 7.10 0.09
CA HIS A 154 -4.34 6.09 0.92
C HIS A 154 -3.35 5.51 1.95
N LEU A 155 -3.87 4.97 3.04
CA LEU A 155 -3.08 4.24 4.03
C LEU A 155 -3.60 2.81 4.10
N GLU A 156 -2.70 1.85 4.04
CA GLU A 156 -2.98 0.43 4.24
C GLU A 156 -2.39 -0.02 5.57
N PHE A 157 -3.21 -0.65 6.41
CA PHE A 157 -2.73 -1.42 7.54
C PHE A 157 -2.66 -2.88 7.15
N VAL A 158 -1.55 -3.54 7.46
CA VAL A 158 -1.30 -4.95 7.09
C VAL A 158 -0.93 -5.75 8.32
N CYS A 159 -1.61 -6.86 8.54
CA CYS A 159 -1.25 -7.89 9.51
C CYS A 159 -1.08 -9.19 8.75
N ALA A 160 0.01 -9.92 8.99
CA ALA A 160 0.21 -11.21 8.36
C ALA A 160 0.82 -12.21 9.34
N THR A 161 0.51 -13.49 9.11
CA THR A 161 1.20 -14.61 9.77
C THR A 161 2.67 -14.64 9.33
N PRO A 162 3.55 -15.37 10.04
CA PRO A 162 4.93 -15.55 9.60
C PRO A 162 5.05 -16.07 8.16
N GLU A 163 4.18 -17.01 7.77
CA GLU A 163 4.12 -17.56 6.42
C GLU A 163 3.65 -16.51 5.40
N GLY A 164 2.67 -15.68 5.76
CA GLY A 164 2.23 -14.57 4.93
C GLY A 164 3.35 -13.55 4.69
N TRP A 165 4.10 -13.18 5.73
CA TRP A 165 5.28 -12.32 5.58
C TRP A 165 6.37 -12.95 4.71
N ALA A 166 6.63 -14.25 4.89
CA ALA A 166 7.58 -14.97 4.05
C ALA A 166 7.14 -14.99 2.57
N MET A 167 5.85 -15.20 2.31
CA MET A 167 5.26 -15.13 0.97
C MET A 167 5.41 -13.75 0.33
N LEU A 168 5.25 -12.67 1.10
CA LEU A 168 5.49 -11.29 0.65
C LEU A 168 6.98 -10.98 0.43
N GLY A 169 7.88 -11.93 0.71
CA GLY A 169 9.33 -11.76 0.59
C GLY A 169 9.91 -10.85 1.67
N TRP A 170 9.26 -10.76 2.84
CA TRP A 170 9.74 -9.94 3.95
C TRP A 170 11.22 -10.23 4.22
N PRO A 171 12.12 -9.23 4.21
CA PRO A 171 13.57 -9.45 4.23
C PRO A 171 14.11 -10.03 5.55
N GLY A 172 13.23 -10.42 6.47
CA GLY A 172 13.57 -10.88 7.81
C GLY A 172 14.28 -9.80 8.62
N ALA A 173 14.55 -10.09 9.89
CA ALA A 173 15.56 -9.34 10.63
C ALA A 173 16.95 -9.84 10.20
N SER A 174 17.32 -9.59 8.94
CA SER A 174 18.68 -9.82 8.46
C SER A 174 19.47 -8.52 8.65
N SER A 175 19.97 -8.29 9.87
CA SER A 175 21.08 -7.37 10.16
C SER A 175 21.86 -7.86 11.36
#